data_AF-A0A8C3BTQ1-F1
#
_entry.id   AF-A0A8C3BTQ1-F1
#
_cell.length_a   1.000
_cell.length_b   1.000
_cell.length_c   1.000
_cell.angle_alpha   90.00
_cell.angle_beta   90.00
_cell.angle_gamma   90.00
#
_symmetry.space_group_name_H-M   'P 1'
#
loop_
_entity.id
_entity.type
_entity.pdbx_description
1 polymer ?
#
loop_
_entity_poly.entity_id
_entity_poly.type
_entity_poly.pdbx_seq_one_letter_code
_entity_poly.pdbx_strand_id
1 'polypeptide(L)'
;MELIERVERRVPLPELLAAFNEPGTSDYLVVYLRLLTSGCLQRHRRFFEQFLEGGRSIKEFCQQEVEPMCKESDHIHIIALARALQVPVLVEYMDRGEGGATNPHVFPEGSQPRVCLLYRPGHYDILYK
;
A
#
# COMPACT_ATOMS: atom_id res chain seq x y z
N MET A 1 -0.54 -4.70 -18.81
CA MET A 1 0.21 -4.79 -17.54
C MET A 1 0.45 -6.27 -17.34
N GLU A 2 1.67 -6.73 -17.60
CA GLU A 2 1.97 -8.16 -17.81
C GLU A 2 1.52 -9.06 -16.65
N LEU A 3 1.66 -8.60 -15.39
CA LEU A 3 1.20 -9.35 -14.22
C LEU A 3 -0.33 -9.52 -14.16
N ILE A 4 -1.09 -8.51 -14.59
CA ILE A 4 -2.56 -8.61 -14.65
C ILE A 4 -2.96 -9.65 -15.71
N GLU A 5 -2.30 -9.63 -16.87
CA GLU A 5 -2.56 -10.60 -17.94
C GLU A 5 -2.26 -12.04 -17.50
N ARG A 6 -1.19 -12.26 -16.70
CA ARG A 6 -0.89 -13.57 -16.10
C ARG A 6 -2.01 -14.01 -15.14
N VAL A 7 -2.53 -13.11 -14.31
CA VAL A 7 -3.67 -13.40 -13.41
C VAL A 7 -4.94 -13.70 -14.21
N GLU A 8 -5.23 -12.95 -15.28
CA GLU A 8 -6.38 -13.19 -16.16
C GLU A 8 -6.30 -14.57 -16.83
N ARG A 9 -5.09 -15.00 -17.22
CA ARG A 9 -4.83 -16.35 -17.74
C ARG A 9 -4.85 -17.45 -16.68
N ARG A 10 -5.00 -17.09 -15.40
CA ARG A 10 -5.04 -18.01 -14.26
C ARG A 10 -3.79 -18.89 -14.16
N VAL A 11 -2.61 -18.28 -14.33
CA VAL A 11 -1.34 -19.00 -14.10
C VAL A 11 -1.30 -19.56 -12.66
N PRO A 12 -0.62 -20.69 -12.43
CA PRO A 12 -0.46 -21.25 -11.09
C PRO A 12 0.21 -20.26 -10.13
N LEU A 13 -0.17 -20.31 -8.84
CA LEU A 13 0.40 -19.44 -7.81
C LEU A 13 1.95 -19.46 -7.74
N PRO A 14 2.64 -20.61 -7.86
CA PRO A 14 4.11 -20.63 -7.88
C PRO A 14 4.73 -19.83 -9.03
N GLU A 15 4.06 -19.80 -10.19
CA GLU A 15 4.52 -19.04 -11.35
C GLU A 15 4.33 -17.53 -11.12
N LEU A 16 3.19 -17.13 -10.57
CA LEU A 16 2.96 -15.74 -10.17
C LEU A 16 3.98 -15.30 -9.12
N LEU A 17 4.22 -16.13 -8.09
CA LEU A 17 5.21 -15.85 -7.05
C LEU A 17 6.62 -15.74 -7.62
N ALA A 18 6.99 -16.57 -8.60
CA ALA A 18 8.28 -16.46 -9.27
C ALA A 18 8.43 -15.10 -9.99
N ALA A 19 7.36 -14.61 -10.63
CA ALA A 19 7.35 -13.28 -11.25
C ALA A 19 7.52 -12.14 -10.23
N PHE A 20 6.88 -12.24 -9.07
CA PHE A 20 7.04 -11.27 -7.97
C PHE A 20 8.43 -11.31 -7.31
N ASN A 21 9.19 -12.40 -7.49
CA ASN A 21 10.57 -12.53 -7.01
C ASN A 21 11.62 -12.17 -8.07
N GLU A 22 11.21 -11.82 -9.29
CA GLU A 22 12.11 -11.26 -10.29
C GLU A 22 12.30 -9.75 -10.01
N PRO A 23 13.53 -9.28 -9.70
CA PRO A 23 13.75 -7.91 -9.25
C PRO A 23 13.21 -6.85 -10.24
N GLY A 24 13.47 -7.03 -11.55
CA GLY A 24 13.00 -6.10 -12.57
C GLY A 24 11.48 -5.99 -12.60
N THR A 25 10.78 -7.13 -12.62
CA THR A 25 9.31 -7.15 -12.66
C THR A 25 8.70 -6.58 -11.37
N SER A 26 9.24 -6.98 -10.21
CA SER A 26 8.75 -6.56 -8.90
C SER A 26 8.98 -5.08 -8.65
N ASP A 27 10.19 -4.56 -8.91
CA ASP A 27 10.52 -3.16 -8.69
C ASP A 27 9.72 -2.24 -9.62
N TYR A 28 9.50 -2.63 -10.87
CA TYR A 28 8.66 -1.86 -11.80
C TYR A 28 7.21 -1.78 -11.32
N LEU A 29 6.66 -2.87 -10.77
CA LEU A 29 5.33 -2.86 -10.15
C LEU A 29 5.30 -1.88 -8.97
N VAL A 30 6.30 -1.92 -8.09
CA VAL A 30 6.38 -1.03 -6.92
C VAL A 30 6.46 0.44 -7.36
N VAL A 31 7.28 0.77 -8.37
CA VAL A 31 7.35 2.12 -8.94
C VAL A 31 5.97 2.55 -9.43
N TYR A 32 5.27 1.71 -10.19
CA TYR A 32 3.95 2.04 -10.71
C TYR A 32 2.92 2.29 -9.60
N LEU A 33 2.91 1.47 -8.55
CA LEU A 33 2.04 1.65 -7.38
C LEU A 33 2.36 2.94 -6.62
N ARG A 34 3.65 3.31 -6.49
CA ARG A 34 4.06 4.61 -5.93
C ARG A 34 3.55 5.79 -6.74
N LEU A 35 3.65 5.73 -8.06
CA LEU A 35 3.13 6.77 -8.95
C LEU A 35 1.60 6.89 -8.90
N LEU A 36 0.88 5.77 -8.83
CA LEU A 36 -0.57 5.78 -8.60
C LEU A 36 -0.93 6.43 -7.26
N THR A 37 -0.17 6.12 -6.22
CA THR A 37 -0.34 6.71 -4.88
C THR A 37 -0.13 8.22 -4.95
N SER A 38 0.98 8.69 -5.53
CA SER A 38 1.26 10.12 -5.75
C SER A 38 0.14 10.81 -6.54
N GLY A 39 -0.31 10.20 -7.65
CA GLY A 39 -1.40 10.73 -8.46
C GLY A 39 -2.71 10.85 -7.68
N CYS A 40 -3.03 9.88 -6.81
CA CYS A 40 -4.23 9.93 -5.97
C CYS A 40 -4.13 11.05 -4.91
N LEU A 41 -2.98 11.17 -4.24
CA LEU A 41 -2.71 12.21 -3.26
C LEU A 41 -2.87 13.60 -3.87
N GLN A 42 -2.21 13.85 -5.00
CA GLN A 42 -2.28 15.14 -5.69
C GLN A 42 -3.69 15.46 -6.20
N ARG A 43 -4.40 14.47 -6.75
CA ARG A 43 -5.78 14.63 -7.22
C ARG A 43 -6.75 15.01 -6.10
N HIS A 44 -6.52 14.54 -4.89
CA HIS A 44 -7.36 14.80 -3.72
C HIS A 44 -6.65 15.64 -2.66
N ARG A 45 -5.75 16.55 -3.08
CA ARG A 45 -4.87 17.31 -2.18
C ARG A 45 -5.57 17.93 -0.99
N ARG A 46 -6.74 18.56 -1.18
CA ARG A 46 -7.49 19.21 -0.08
C ARG A 46 -7.89 18.24 1.04
N PHE A 47 -8.19 16.99 0.69
CA PHE A 47 -8.48 15.96 1.67
C PHE A 47 -7.21 15.49 2.37
N PHE A 48 -6.10 15.39 1.65
CA PHE A 48 -4.86 14.84 2.20
C PHE A 48 -3.99 15.86 2.95
N GLU A 49 -4.11 17.15 2.63
CA GLU A 49 -3.35 18.25 3.25
C GLU A 49 -3.51 18.26 4.78
N GLN A 50 -4.66 17.87 5.31
CA GLN A 50 -4.92 17.82 6.75
C GLN A 50 -4.14 16.71 7.50
N PHE A 51 -3.60 15.71 6.78
CA PHE A 51 -2.79 14.65 7.38
C PHE A 51 -1.29 14.93 7.31
N LEU A 52 -0.87 16.01 6.63
CA LEU A 52 0.54 16.37 6.53
C LEU A 52 0.96 17.26 7.71
N GLU A 53 2.06 16.89 8.35
CA GLU A 53 2.73 17.71 9.35
C GLU A 53 3.86 18.56 8.73
N GLY A 54 4.19 19.69 9.36
CA GLY A 54 5.38 20.48 9.03
C GLY A 54 5.22 21.44 7.84
N GLY A 55 4.00 21.76 7.41
CA GLY A 55 3.72 22.82 6.43
C GLY A 55 4.13 22.50 4.98
N ARG A 56 4.54 21.27 4.69
CA ARG A 56 4.83 20.80 3.33
C ARG A 56 3.55 20.69 2.51
N SER A 57 3.62 21.04 1.23
CA SER A 57 2.53 20.79 0.28
C SER A 57 2.45 19.30 -0.08
N ILE A 58 1.28 18.85 -0.54
CA ILE A 58 1.09 17.48 -1.03
C ILE A 58 2.06 17.12 -2.15
N LYS A 59 2.38 18.08 -3.02
CA LYS A 59 3.33 17.85 -4.11
C LYS A 59 4.74 17.59 -3.58
N GLU A 60 5.21 18.40 -2.63
CA GLU A 60 6.53 18.20 -2.00
C GLU A 60 6.59 16.86 -1.25
N PHE A 61 5.52 16.53 -0.51
CA PHE A 61 5.42 15.22 0.14
C PHE A 61 5.50 14.07 -0.86
N CYS A 62 4.79 14.15 -1.99
CA CYS A 62 4.85 13.11 -3.03
C CYS A 62 6.28 12.94 -3.58
N GLN A 63 6.96 14.03 -3.88
CA GLN A 63 8.32 14.01 -4.44
C GLN A 63 9.38 13.50 -3.45
N GLN A 64 9.18 13.71 -2.16
CA GLN A 64 10.17 13.37 -1.12
C GLN A 64 9.93 11.99 -0.49
N GLU A 65 8.67 11.60 -0.28
CA GLU A 65 8.32 10.42 0.52
C GLU A 65 7.57 9.32 -0.27
N VAL A 66 6.92 9.66 -1.38
CA VAL A 66 6.04 8.70 -2.09
C VAL A 66 6.71 8.15 -3.35
N GLU A 67 7.11 9.04 -4.27
CA GLU A 67 7.64 8.71 -5.60
C GLU A 67 9.00 8.00 -5.54
N PRO A 68 9.95 8.38 -4.65
CA PRO A 68 11.23 7.69 -4.58
C PRO A 68 11.08 6.24 -4.09
N MET A 69 11.89 5.35 -4.68
CA MET A 69 12.03 3.97 -4.22
C MET A 69 12.67 3.94 -2.82
N CYS A 70 12.42 2.84 -2.10
CA CYS A 70 13.00 2.58 -0.76
C CYS A 70 12.61 3.60 0.33
N LYS A 71 11.56 4.41 0.11
CA LYS A 71 10.93 5.24 1.15
C LYS A 71 9.86 4.47 1.90
N GLU A 72 9.82 4.62 3.21
CA GLU A 72 8.81 3.97 4.05
C GLU A 72 7.39 4.41 3.68
N SER A 73 6.41 3.54 3.92
CA SER A 73 5.00 3.81 3.69
C SER A 73 4.21 3.72 5.00
N ASP A 74 3.35 4.69 5.22
CA ASP A 74 2.48 4.82 6.39
C ASP A 74 0.98 4.78 6.00
N HIS A 75 0.12 5.21 6.91
CA HIS A 75 -1.32 5.28 6.73
C HIS A 75 -1.74 6.13 5.52
N ILE A 76 -1.10 7.27 5.23
CA ILE A 76 -1.49 8.14 4.11
C ILE A 76 -1.31 7.42 2.77
N HIS A 77 -0.26 6.59 2.67
CA HIS A 77 0.05 5.80 1.48
C HIS A 77 -0.97 4.70 1.27
N ILE A 78 -1.30 3.96 2.34
CA ILE A 78 -2.28 2.87 2.32
C ILE A 78 -3.65 3.42 1.90
N ILE A 79 -4.10 4.51 2.52
CA ILE A 79 -5.39 5.15 2.21
C ILE A 79 -5.42 5.61 0.76
N ALA A 80 -4.36 6.27 0.28
CA ALA A 80 -4.30 6.79 -1.07
C ALA A 80 -4.32 5.67 -2.12
N LEU A 81 -3.56 4.59 -1.92
CA LEU A 81 -3.50 3.47 -2.85
C LEU A 81 -4.79 2.64 -2.84
N ALA A 82 -5.33 2.33 -1.66
CA ALA A 82 -6.62 1.63 -1.52
C ALA A 82 -7.74 2.40 -2.22
N ARG A 83 -7.76 3.73 -2.08
CA ARG A 83 -8.69 4.62 -2.79
C ARG A 83 -8.44 4.65 -4.29
N ALA A 84 -7.18 4.66 -4.73
CA ALA A 84 -6.82 4.72 -6.15
C ALA A 84 -7.28 3.45 -6.90
N LEU A 85 -7.08 2.28 -6.28
CA LEU A 85 -7.42 0.98 -6.87
C LEU A 85 -8.85 0.52 -6.54
N GLN A 86 -9.54 1.18 -5.61
CA GLN A 86 -10.84 0.76 -5.09
C GLN A 86 -10.80 -0.66 -4.50
N VAL A 87 -9.69 -0.98 -3.81
CA VAL A 87 -9.48 -2.28 -3.17
C VAL A 87 -9.39 -2.08 -1.65
N PRO A 88 -10.38 -2.58 -0.89
CA PRO A 88 -10.32 -2.64 0.56
C PRO A 88 -9.17 -3.47 1.12
N VAL A 89 -8.41 -2.89 2.06
CA VAL A 89 -7.27 -3.53 2.74
C VAL A 89 -7.48 -3.50 4.25
N LEU A 90 -7.18 -4.61 4.92
CA LEU A 90 -7.05 -4.72 6.38
C LEU A 90 -5.58 -4.71 6.74
N VAL A 91 -5.21 -3.95 7.77
CA VAL A 91 -3.88 -3.98 8.38
C VAL A 91 -4.03 -4.30 9.86
N GLU A 92 -3.43 -5.42 10.27
CA GLU A 92 -3.27 -5.80 11.67
C GLU A 92 -2.00 -5.16 12.22
N TYR A 93 -2.13 -4.27 13.21
CA TYR A 93 -0.99 -3.63 13.83
C TYR A 93 -0.54 -4.46 15.02
N MET A 94 0.68 -4.99 14.93
CA MET A 94 1.35 -5.67 16.03
C MET A 94 2.39 -4.72 16.63
N ASP A 95 1.92 -3.80 17.47
CA ASP A 95 2.78 -3.00 18.33
C ASP A 95 2.99 -3.69 19.68
N ARG A 96 3.89 -3.15 20.51
CA ARG A 96 4.17 -3.69 21.86
C ARG A 96 3.06 -3.34 22.87
N GLY A 97 1.80 -3.34 22.45
CA GLY A 97 0.65 -3.12 23.32
C GLY A 97 0.56 -4.18 24.41
N GLU A 98 0.14 -3.77 25.61
CA GLU A 98 -0.17 -4.71 26.69
C GLU A 98 -1.40 -5.53 26.30
N GLY A 99 -1.29 -6.87 26.29
CA GLY A 99 -2.45 -7.76 26.13
C GLY A 99 -2.40 -8.74 24.95
N GLY A 100 -1.36 -8.75 24.12
CA GLY A 100 -1.15 -9.77 23.09
C GLY A 100 -2.18 -9.78 21.93
N ALA A 101 -3.06 -8.77 21.89
CA ALA A 101 -4.01 -8.55 20.80
C ALA A 101 -3.41 -7.60 19.76
N THR A 102 -3.66 -7.86 18.47
CA THR A 102 -3.38 -6.92 17.39
C THR A 102 -4.52 -5.92 17.22
N ASN A 103 -4.21 -4.72 16.71
CA ASN A 103 -5.20 -3.69 16.43
C ASN A 103 -5.56 -3.70 14.92
N PRO A 104 -6.75 -4.16 14.52
CA PRO A 104 -7.16 -4.21 13.12
C PRO A 104 -7.64 -2.84 12.62
N HIS A 105 -7.13 -2.40 11.46
CA HIS A 105 -7.61 -1.20 10.76
C HIS A 105 -7.99 -1.54 9.32
N VAL A 106 -9.21 -1.16 8.92
CA VAL A 106 -9.73 -1.40 7.56
C VAL A 106 -9.74 -0.08 6.78
N PHE A 107 -9.21 -0.13 5.55
CA PHE A 107 -9.13 1.00 4.65
C PHE A 107 -9.87 0.69 3.33
N PRO A 108 -10.95 1.40 2.98
CA PRO A 108 -11.67 2.38 3.80
C PRO A 108 -12.48 1.73 4.93
N GLU A 109 -12.77 2.48 6.00
CA GLU A 109 -13.56 2.00 7.13
C GLU A 109 -14.94 1.47 6.70
N GLY A 110 -15.42 0.42 7.38
CA GLY A 110 -16.72 -0.20 7.11
C GLY A 110 -16.78 -1.05 5.83
N SER A 111 -15.68 -1.17 5.09
CA SER A 111 -15.60 -2.04 3.92
C SER A 111 -15.26 -3.50 4.28
N GLN A 112 -15.44 -4.42 3.32
CA GLN A 112 -15.04 -5.82 3.46
C GLN A 112 -13.66 -6.04 2.81
N PRO A 113 -12.58 -6.16 3.60
CA PRO A 113 -11.22 -6.29 3.08
C PRO A 113 -11.00 -7.62 2.38
N ARG A 114 -10.35 -7.57 1.21
CA ARG A 114 -9.93 -8.77 0.46
C ARG A 114 -8.44 -9.09 0.63
N VAL A 115 -7.67 -8.12 1.09
CA VAL A 115 -6.24 -8.22 1.37
C VAL A 115 -6.03 -7.93 2.85
N CYS A 116 -5.32 -8.82 3.54
CA CYS A 116 -4.97 -8.67 4.95
C CYS A 116 -3.45 -8.56 5.07
N LEU A 117 -2.98 -7.52 5.75
CA LEU A 117 -1.57 -7.27 5.99
C LEU A 117 -1.29 -7.29 7.49
N LEU A 118 -0.07 -7.67 7.87
CA LEU A 118 0.47 -7.50 9.21
C LEU A 118 1.48 -6.36 9.17
N TYR A 119 1.26 -5.33 9.98
CA TYR A 119 2.26 -4.31 10.23
C TYR A 119 3.06 -4.65 11.49
N ARG A 120 4.38 -4.63 11.34
CA ARG A 120 5.38 -4.61 12.41
C ARG A 120 6.21 -3.34 12.23
N PRO A 121 6.83 -2.77 13.27
CA PRO A 121 7.65 -1.57 13.12
C PRO A 121 8.67 -1.70 11.97
N GLY A 122 8.45 -0.95 10.89
CA GLY A 122 9.29 -0.95 9.68
C GLY A 122 9.03 -2.08 8.67
N HIS A 123 7.99 -2.90 8.82
CA HIS A 123 7.76 -4.06 7.96
C HIS A 123 6.28 -4.38 7.73
N TYR A 124 5.94 -4.79 6.50
CA TYR A 124 4.62 -5.31 6.15
C TYR A 124 4.72 -6.74 5.62
N ASP A 125 3.88 -7.63 6.13
CA ASP A 125 3.73 -9.02 5.67
C ASP A 125 2.30 -9.27 5.21
N ILE A 126 2.08 -10.33 4.41
CA ILE A 126 0.75 -10.75 3.95
C ILE A 126 0.20 -11.80 4.92
N LEU A 127 -1.05 -11.63 5.36
CA LEU A 127 -1.78 -12.60 6.18
C LEU A 127 -2.79 -13.37 5.32
N TYR A 128 -2.85 -14.69 5.56
CA TYR A 128 -3.86 -15.58 4.99
C TYR A 128 -4.76 -16.10 6.11
N LYS A 129 -6.06 -16.19 5.84
CA LYS A 129 -7.04 -16.79 6.75
C LYS A 129 -7.19 -18.28 6.50
#